data_AF-A0A7J3ZBW3-F1
#
_entry.id   AF-A0A7J3ZBW3-F1
#
_cell.length_a   1.000
_cell.length_b   1.000
_cell.length_c   1.000
_cell.angle_alpha   90.00
_cell.angle_beta   90.00
_cell.angle_gamma   90.00
#
_symmetry.space_group_name_H-M   'P 1'
#
loop_
_entity.id
_entity.type
_entity.pdbx_description
1 polymer ?
#
loop_
_entity_poly.entity_id
_entity_poly.type
_entity_poly.pdbx_seq_one_letter_code
_entity_poly.pdbx_strand_id
1 'polypeptide(L)'
;VLRDILIEKERVYTEFFNVASSINIRLHMFELLPGIGKKSLETLLTERKKKPFESFKDIAQRAKISDPVKSLVDRIILELMGGEKYYLFVEPPRDAIDVVFFKMLDYLYARVNYREPW
;
A
#
# COMPACT_ATOMS: atom_id res chain seq x y z
N VAL A 1 -17.36 -4.43 -1.94
CA VAL A 1 -16.71 -5.45 -1.08
C VAL A 1 -15.25 -5.08 -0.79
N LEU A 2 -14.28 -5.23 -1.70
CA LEU A 2 -12.87 -4.97 -1.36
C LEU A 2 -12.61 -3.54 -0.88
N ARG A 3 -13.18 -2.54 -1.58
CA ARG A 3 -13.11 -1.13 -1.16
C ARG A 3 -13.63 -0.91 0.26
N ASP A 4 -14.72 -1.59 0.62
CA ASP A 4 -15.36 -1.44 1.93
C ASP A 4 -14.48 -2.01 3.04
N ILE A 5 -13.83 -3.15 2.80
CA ILE A 5 -12.84 -3.75 3.71
C ILE A 5 -11.69 -2.77 3.97
N LEU A 6 -11.16 -2.14 2.93
CA LEU A 6 -10.06 -1.19 3.06
C LEU A 6 -10.46 0.04 3.88
N ILE A 7 -11.69 0.53 3.70
CA ILE A 7 -12.24 1.65 4.44
C ILE A 7 -12.48 1.27 5.90
N GLU A 8 -13.04 0.10 6.16
CA GLU A 8 -13.28 -0.40 7.52
C GLU A 8 -11.95 -0.58 8.27
N LYS A 9 -10.91 -1.05 7.59
CA LYS A 9 -9.56 -1.21 8.14
C LYS A 9 -8.64 -0.03 7.79
N GLU A 10 -9.19 1.18 7.63
CA GLU A 10 -8.47 2.40 7.18
C GLU A 10 -7.17 2.63 7.96
N ARG A 11 -7.16 2.39 9.26
CA ARG A 11 -5.96 2.56 10.10
C ARG A 11 -4.77 1.71 9.63
N VAL A 12 -5.02 0.46 9.22
CA VAL A 12 -3.98 -0.49 8.79
C VAL A 12 -3.38 -0.03 7.46
N TYR A 13 -4.23 0.36 6.52
CA TYR A 13 -3.81 0.78 5.19
C TYR A 13 -3.29 2.22 5.15
N THR A 14 -3.69 3.09 6.07
CA THR A 14 -3.04 4.39 6.27
C THR A 14 -1.60 4.19 6.73
N GLU A 15 -1.36 3.20 7.61
CA GLU A 15 -0.02 2.89 8.08
C GLU A 15 0.91 2.42 6.95
N PHE A 16 0.39 1.79 5.90
CA PHE A 16 1.17 1.49 4.69
C PHE A 16 1.83 2.74 4.12
N PHE A 17 1.11 3.86 4.04
CA PHE A 17 1.68 5.12 3.56
C PHE A 17 2.73 5.70 4.52
N ASN A 18 2.68 5.34 5.80
CA ASN A 18 3.67 5.78 6.78
C ASN A 18 4.96 4.94 6.74
N VAL A 19 4.87 3.66 6.37
CA VAL A 19 6.01 2.72 6.51
C VAL A 19 6.60 2.24 5.19
N ALA A 20 5.88 2.37 4.07
CA ALA A 20 6.33 1.87 2.78
C ALA A 20 7.72 2.41 2.42
N SER A 21 8.59 1.52 1.98
CA SER A 21 10.01 1.83 1.77
C SER A 21 10.43 1.54 0.32
N SER A 22 11.70 1.86 0.02
CA SER A 22 12.31 1.45 -1.24
C SER A 22 12.50 -0.05 -1.26
N ILE A 23 12.09 -0.69 -2.36
CA ILE A 23 12.34 -2.10 -2.64
C ILE A 23 13.80 -2.30 -3.04
N ASN A 24 14.30 -1.40 -3.89
CA ASN A 24 15.71 -1.32 -4.28
C ASN A 24 16.07 0.12 -4.66
N ILE A 25 17.30 0.34 -5.14
CA ILE A 25 17.82 1.68 -5.49
C ILE A 25 16.96 2.40 -6.54
N ARG A 26 16.23 1.65 -7.38
CA ARG A 26 15.45 2.16 -8.51
C ARG A 26 13.93 2.05 -8.34
N LEU A 27 13.44 1.40 -7.29
CA LEU A 27 12.03 1.09 -7.15
C LEU A 27 11.54 1.30 -5.71
N HIS A 28 10.48 2.08 -5.57
CA HIS A 28 9.78 2.30 -4.31
C HIS A 28 8.46 1.54 -4.25
N MET A 29 8.05 1.05 -3.07
CA MET A 29 6.77 0.33 -2.89
C MET A 29 5.55 1.13 -3.37
N PHE A 30 5.56 2.46 -3.24
CA PHE A 30 4.48 3.30 -3.75
C PHE A 30 4.33 3.28 -5.27
N GLU A 31 5.42 3.07 -6.01
CA GLU A 31 5.36 3.03 -7.49
C GLU A 31 4.67 1.75 -7.98
N LEU A 32 4.53 0.74 -7.12
CA LEU A 32 3.73 -0.44 -7.41
C LEU A 32 2.22 -0.13 -7.40
N LEU A 33 1.79 0.94 -6.74
CA LEU A 33 0.38 1.31 -6.67
C LEU A 33 -0.07 1.96 -7.98
N PRO A 34 -1.12 1.43 -8.65
CA PRO A 34 -1.68 2.04 -9.84
C PRO A 34 -2.09 3.50 -9.61
N GLY A 35 -1.71 4.37 -10.54
CA GLY A 35 -1.97 5.80 -10.48
C GLY A 35 -0.94 6.63 -9.68
N ILE A 36 0.05 5.99 -9.04
CA ILE A 36 1.14 6.71 -8.36
C ILE A 36 2.38 6.75 -9.25
N GLY A 37 2.57 7.88 -9.93
CA GLY A 37 3.79 8.18 -10.68
C GLY A 37 4.82 8.96 -9.84
N LYS A 38 5.94 9.32 -10.48
CA LYS A 38 7.07 10.05 -9.86
C LYS A 38 6.66 11.29 -9.06
N LYS A 39 5.77 12.13 -9.61
CA LYS A 39 5.31 13.36 -8.94
C LYS A 39 4.53 13.05 -7.65
N SER A 40 3.64 12.07 -7.71
CA SER A 40 2.85 11.64 -6.55
C SER A 40 3.74 10.97 -5.50
N LEU A 41 4.72 10.16 -5.93
CA LEU A 41 5.74 9.57 -5.07
C LEU A 41 6.54 10.64 -4.31
N GLU A 42 7.09 11.63 -5.02
CA GLU A 42 7.85 12.73 -4.41
C GLU A 42 7.01 13.50 -3.38
N THR A 43 5.74 13.74 -3.70
CA THR A 43 4.79 14.41 -2.80
C THR A 43 4.50 13.56 -1.57
N LEU A 44 4.19 12.27 -1.73
CA LEU A 44 3.98 11.32 -0.63
C LEU A 44 5.17 11.29 0.33
N LEU A 45 6.38 11.12 -0.22
CA LEU A 45 7.61 11.04 0.58
C LEU A 45 7.89 12.34 1.33
N THR A 46 7.64 13.49 0.69
CA THR A 46 7.83 14.81 1.31
C THR A 46 6.82 15.05 2.42
N GLU A 47 5.54 14.77 2.17
CA GLU A 47 4.47 14.98 3.15
C GLU A 47 4.63 14.05 4.34
N ARG A 48 4.93 12.76 4.10
CA ARG A 48 5.20 11.80 5.17
C ARG A 48 6.32 12.23 6.11
N LYS A 49 7.39 12.83 5.58
CA LYS A 49 8.52 13.33 6.38
C LYS A 49 8.12 14.48 7.30
N LYS A 50 7.13 15.29 6.92
CA LYS A 50 6.64 16.39 7.75
C LYS A 50 5.80 15.86 8.92
N LYS A 51 4.86 14.97 8.61
CA LYS A 51 3.96 14.35 9.59
C LYS A 51 3.43 13.04 9.03
N PRO A 52 3.37 11.95 9.82
CA PRO A 52 2.63 10.74 9.45
C PRO A 52 1.20 11.07 9.02
N PHE A 53 0.66 10.28 8.10
CA PHE A 53 -0.73 10.37 7.68
C PHE A 53 -1.64 9.74 8.73
N GLU A 54 -2.81 10.34 8.93
CA GLU A 54 -3.80 9.90 9.92
C GLU A 54 -5.03 9.24 9.30
N SER A 55 -5.30 9.49 8.01
CA SER A 55 -6.46 8.96 7.28
C SER A 55 -6.22 8.95 5.77
N PHE A 56 -7.05 8.22 5.03
CA PHE A 56 -7.10 8.30 3.57
C PHE A 56 -7.45 9.69 3.07
N LYS A 57 -8.30 10.42 3.80
CA LYS A 57 -8.63 11.81 3.48
C LYS A 57 -7.42 12.72 3.61
N ASP A 58 -6.62 12.54 4.67
CA ASP A 58 -5.38 13.27 4.89
C ASP A 58 -4.35 12.99 3.76
N ILE A 59 -4.23 11.71 3.37
CA ILE A 59 -3.38 11.30 2.24
C ILE A 59 -3.84 11.97 0.95
N ALA A 60 -5.13 11.89 0.62
CA ALA A 60 -5.66 12.46 -0.61
C ALA A 60 -5.39 13.98 -0.70
N GLN A 61 -5.62 14.71 0.40
CA GLN A 61 -5.44 16.16 0.46
C GLN A 61 -3.97 16.58 0.39
N ARG A 62 -3.10 15.95 1.18
CA ARG A 62 -1.68 16.35 1.27
C ARG A 62 -0.86 15.83 0.11
N ALA A 63 -1.04 14.56 -0.25
CA ALA A 63 -0.30 13.92 -1.32
C ALA A 63 -0.83 14.25 -2.72
N LYS A 64 -1.95 14.98 -2.81
CA LYS A 64 -2.66 15.31 -4.07
C LYS A 64 -3.01 14.06 -4.88
N ILE A 65 -3.37 12.99 -4.19
CA ILE A 65 -3.82 11.74 -4.79
C ILE A 65 -5.34 11.78 -4.83
N SER A 66 -5.93 11.50 -5.99
CA SER A 66 -7.38 11.59 -6.19
C SER A 66 -8.15 10.60 -5.30
N ASP A 67 -7.76 9.32 -5.31
CA ASP A 67 -8.35 8.30 -4.46
C ASP A 67 -7.28 7.28 -4.04
N PRO A 68 -6.71 7.40 -2.82
CA PRO A 68 -5.70 6.45 -2.33
C PRO A 68 -6.28 5.05 -2.07
N VAL A 69 -7.59 4.95 -1.77
CA VAL A 69 -8.25 3.65 -1.57
C VAL A 69 -8.33 2.92 -2.90
N LYS A 70 -8.68 3.62 -3.98
CA LYS A 70 -8.71 3.03 -5.32
C LYS A 70 -7.34 2.50 -5.73
N SER A 71 -6.26 3.25 -5.51
CA SER A 71 -4.90 2.78 -5.82
C SER A 71 -4.53 1.49 -5.06
N LEU A 72 -4.96 1.33 -3.81
CA LEU A 72 -4.77 0.09 -3.06
C LEU A 72 -5.65 -1.06 -3.57
N VAL A 73 -6.92 -0.79 -3.88
CA VAL A 73 -7.84 -1.78 -4.46
C VAL A 73 -7.28 -2.32 -5.77
N ASP A 74 -6.91 -1.42 -6.69
CA ASP A 74 -6.37 -1.79 -8.00
C ASP A 74 -5.09 -2.61 -7.85
N ARG A 75 -4.23 -2.24 -6.87
CA ARG A 75 -3.03 -3.02 -6.55
C ARG A 75 -3.34 -4.43 -6.09
N ILE A 76 -4.25 -4.58 -5.13
CA ILE A 76 -4.62 -5.89 -4.58
C ILE A 76 -5.24 -6.78 -5.67
N ILE A 77 -6.04 -6.20 -6.56
CA ILE A 77 -6.60 -6.92 -7.71
C ILE A 77 -5.48 -7.41 -8.64
N LEU A 78 -4.49 -6.58 -8.97
CA LEU A 78 -3.35 -7.00 -9.79
C LEU A 78 -2.57 -8.15 -9.14
N GLU A 79 -2.34 -8.08 -7.83
CA GLU A 79 -1.67 -9.16 -7.09
C GLU A 79 -2.50 -10.46 -7.11
N LEU A 80 -3.82 -10.38 -6.96
CA LEU A 80 -4.71 -11.54 -7.04
C LEU A 80 -4.75 -12.16 -8.44
N MET A 81 -4.65 -11.34 -9.49
CA MET A 81 -4.60 -11.82 -10.87
C MET A 81 -3.27 -12.54 -11.19
N GLY A 82 -2.22 -12.27 -10.41
CA GLY A 82 -0.89 -12.84 -10.60
C GLY A 82 -0.09 -12.15 -11.72
N GLY A 83 1.09 -12.68 -12.01
CA GLY A 83 2.01 -12.13 -13.02
C GLY A 83 2.87 -10.95 -12.54
N GLU A 84 2.68 -10.51 -11.31
CA GLU A 84 3.51 -9.50 -10.66
C GLU A 84 4.84 -10.10 -10.19
N LYS A 85 5.93 -9.32 -10.20
CA LYS A 85 7.21 -9.74 -9.60
C LYS A 85 7.23 -9.50 -8.08
N TYR A 86 6.57 -8.44 -7.64
CA TYR A 86 6.54 -8.00 -6.25
C TYR A 86 5.10 -8.15 -5.76
N TYR A 87 4.91 -8.74 -4.58
CA TYR A 87 3.60 -8.88 -3.93
C TYR A 87 3.67 -8.19 -2.58
N LEU A 88 2.76 -7.24 -2.33
CA LEU A 88 2.72 -6.47 -1.10
C LEU A 88 1.72 -7.08 -0.12
N PHE A 89 0.48 -7.27 -0.55
CA PHE A 89 -0.66 -7.55 0.32
C PHE A 89 -1.15 -8.99 0.23
N VAL A 90 -1.04 -9.62 -0.94
CA VAL A 90 -1.60 -10.94 -1.22
C VAL A 90 -0.50 -11.97 -1.43
N GLU A 91 -0.71 -13.20 -0.97
CA GLU A 91 0.22 -14.30 -1.21
C GLU A 91 0.29 -14.63 -2.71
N PRO A 92 1.50 -14.74 -3.29
CA PRO A 92 1.66 -15.07 -4.70
C PRO A 92 1.10 -16.46 -5.05
N PRO A 93 0.72 -16.70 -6.32
CA PRO A 93 0.37 -18.04 -6.80
C PRO A 93 1.49 -19.05 -6.52
N ARG A 94 1.12 -20.30 -6.19
CA ARG A 94 2.07 -21.35 -5.80
C ARG A 94 3.08 -21.72 -6.88
N ASP A 95 2.69 -21.52 -8.13
CA ASP A 95 3.47 -21.77 -9.34
C ASP A 95 4.27 -20.55 -9.81
N ALA A 96 4.19 -19.42 -9.10
CA ALA A 96 4.94 -18.23 -9.45
C ALA A 96 6.45 -18.41 -9.21
N ILE A 97 7.25 -18.04 -10.21
CA ILE A 97 8.71 -18.18 -10.22
C ILE A 97 9.36 -16.80 -10.10
N ASP A 98 10.45 -16.69 -9.32
CA ASP A 98 11.22 -15.44 -9.12
C ASP A 98 10.37 -14.26 -8.59
N VAL A 99 9.41 -14.56 -7.71
CA VAL A 99 8.57 -13.54 -7.07
C VAL A 99 9.02 -13.22 -5.66
N VAL A 100 8.81 -11.97 -5.24
CA VAL A 100 9.12 -11.48 -3.90
C VAL A 100 7.84 -11.10 -3.20
N PHE A 101 7.53 -11.76 -2.09
CA PHE A 101 6.39 -11.44 -1.24
C PHE A 101 6.84 -10.69 0.02
N PHE A 102 6.33 -9.46 0.19
CA PHE A 102 6.71 -8.58 1.29
C PHE A 102 5.92 -8.77 2.58
N LYS A 103 4.80 -9.51 2.55
CA LYS A 103 3.92 -9.72 3.72
C LYS A 103 3.55 -8.40 4.41
N MET A 104 3.28 -7.35 3.64
CA MET A 104 2.99 -6.03 4.19
C MET A 104 1.77 -6.08 5.09
N LEU A 105 0.78 -6.89 4.77
CA LEU A 105 -0.43 -7.00 5.57
C LEU A 105 -0.12 -7.47 7.00
N ASP A 106 0.66 -8.54 7.15
CA ASP A 106 1.11 -9.06 8.46
C ASP A 106 1.88 -7.99 9.24
N TYR A 107 2.81 -7.32 8.56
CA TYR A 107 3.61 -6.25 9.16
C TYR A 107 2.75 -5.09 9.67
N LEU A 108 1.79 -4.64 8.87
CA LEU A 108 0.91 -3.52 9.20
C LEU A 108 -0.01 -3.87 10.37
N TYR A 109 -0.61 -5.06 10.38
CA TYR A 109 -1.46 -5.51 11.48
C TYR A 109 -0.69 -5.63 12.80
N ALA A 110 0.53 -6.19 12.77
CA ALA A 110 1.40 -6.25 13.93
C ALA A 110 1.75 -4.84 14.44
N ARG A 111 2.03 -3.91 13.53
CA ARG A 111 2.43 -2.54 13.86
C ARG A 111 1.30 -1.70 14.47
N VAL A 112 0.07 -1.84 13.96
CA VAL A 112 -1.09 -1.14 14.52
C VAL A 112 -1.65 -1.81 15.78
N ASN A 113 -1.02 -2.88 16.27
CA ASN A 113 -1.49 -3.72 17.38
C ASN A 113 -2.94 -4.16 17.20
N TYR A 114 -3.33 -4.49 15.97
CA TYR A 114 -4.68 -4.93 15.69
C TYR A 114 -4.85 -6.36 16.20
N ARG A 115 -5.59 -6.52 17.30
CA ARG A 115 -5.77 -7.81 17.99
C ARG A 115 -7.09 -8.50 17.68
N GLU A 116 -7.95 -7.88 16.88
CA GLU A 116 -9.26 -8.43 16.52
C GLU A 116 -9.20 -8.93 15.07
N PRO A 117 -9.19 -10.25 14.81
CA PRO A 117 -8.96 -10.76 13.46
C PRO A 117 -10.24 -10.79 12.60
N TRP A 118 -11.35 -10.27 13.14
CA TRP A 118 -12.66 -10.15 12.49
C TRP A 118 -13.42 -9.01 13.16
#